data_AF-A0A1J5J5V7-F1
#
_entry.id   AF-A0A1J5J5V7-F1
#
_cell.length_a   1.000
_cell.length_b   1.000
_cell.length_c   1.000
_cell.angle_alpha   90.00
_cell.angle_beta   90.00
_cell.angle_gamma   90.00
#
_symmetry.space_group_name_H-M   'P 1'
#
loop_
_entity.id
_entity.type
_entity.pdbx_description
1 polymer ?
#
loop_
_entity_poly.entity_id
_entity_poly.type
_entity_poly.pdbx_seq_one_letter_code
_entity_poly.pdbx_strand_id
1 'polypeptide(L)'
;MPMLLNARIQANGFRYNTTVNNTSVNYDAKLKLFSVGALADFYPLAGKFRITAGAYYNGNRLTLTGVPTAASYTFNGTTYTAAQAGSVTGTMDFNKLAPYAGIGWGDAVSSGSPIGFNIDFGVLYQGKPKTTITATGATAGLAADVAAEKARLDSEVKKYKFYPVASVGISYHF
;
A
#
# COMPACT_ATOMS: atom_id res chain seq x y z
N MET A 1 5.44 38.93 -6.22
CA MET A 1 6.10 38.26 -5.08
C MET A 1 6.08 36.76 -5.35
N PRO A 2 7.18 36.01 -5.09
CA PRO A 2 7.14 34.56 -5.18
C PRO A 2 6.09 34.02 -4.20
N MET A 3 5.21 33.15 -4.69
CA MET A 3 4.15 32.54 -3.89
C MET A 3 4.79 31.54 -2.92
N LEU A 4 4.70 31.82 -1.63
CA LEU A 4 5.34 31.01 -0.58
C LEU A 4 4.56 29.72 -0.26
N LEU A 5 3.30 29.62 -0.70
CA LEU A 5 2.39 28.54 -0.37
C LEU A 5 1.59 28.11 -1.60
N ASN A 6 1.60 26.82 -1.92
CA ASN A 6 0.72 26.22 -2.94
C ASN A 6 -0.17 25.15 -2.32
N ALA A 7 -1.31 24.88 -2.94
CA ALA A 7 -2.18 23.75 -2.63
C ALA A 7 -2.26 22.80 -3.83
N ARG A 8 -2.28 21.49 -3.58
CA ARG A 8 -2.35 20.45 -4.62
C ARG A 8 -3.35 19.36 -4.24
N ILE A 9 -4.05 18.85 -5.24
CA ILE A 9 -4.79 17.59 -5.15
C ILE A 9 -4.03 16.55 -5.98
N GLN A 10 -3.82 15.36 -5.42
CA GLN A 10 -3.15 14.26 -6.09
C GLN A 10 -4.05 13.02 -6.07
N ALA A 11 -4.09 12.29 -7.17
CA ALA A 11 -4.73 10.97 -7.23
C ALA A 11 -3.77 9.96 -7.85
N ASN A 12 -3.64 8.80 -7.21
CA ASN A 12 -2.80 7.71 -7.68
C ASN A 12 -3.64 6.42 -7.77
N GLY A 13 -3.43 5.63 -8.81
CA GLY A 13 -4.14 4.38 -9.04
C GLY A 13 -3.27 3.35 -9.74
N PHE A 14 -3.21 2.14 -9.19
CA PHE A 14 -2.57 1.00 -9.82
C PHE A 14 -3.29 -0.28 -9.41
N ARG A 15 -3.44 -1.22 -10.34
CA ARG A 15 -4.01 -2.54 -10.07
C ARG A 15 -3.15 -3.58 -10.75
N TYR A 16 -2.81 -4.62 -10.01
CA TYR A 16 -2.04 -5.75 -10.51
C TYR A 16 -2.60 -7.03 -9.92
N ASN A 17 -2.91 -7.99 -10.79
CA ASN A 17 -3.39 -9.30 -10.41
C ASN A 17 -2.45 -10.33 -11.03
N THR A 18 -2.01 -11.30 -10.25
CA THR A 18 -1.19 -12.41 -10.74
C THR A 18 -1.62 -13.71 -10.09
N THR A 19 -1.47 -14.80 -10.82
CA THR A 19 -1.73 -16.16 -10.36
C THR A 19 -0.43 -16.94 -10.46
N VAL A 20 0.01 -17.52 -9.35
CA VAL A 20 1.20 -18.38 -9.28
C VAL A 20 0.74 -19.79 -8.96
N ASN A 21 0.91 -20.68 -9.93
CA ASN A 21 0.63 -22.10 -9.75
C ASN A 21 1.85 -22.76 -9.12
N ASN A 22 1.68 -23.36 -7.94
CA ASN A 22 2.68 -24.22 -7.31
C ASN A 22 2.11 -25.65 -7.24
N THR A 23 2.99 -26.64 -7.21
CA THR A 23 2.65 -28.08 -7.24
C THR A 23 1.68 -28.48 -6.12
N SER A 24 1.57 -27.68 -5.06
CA SER A 24 0.71 -27.95 -3.90
C SER A 24 -0.37 -26.90 -3.62
N VAL A 25 -0.21 -25.67 -4.10
CA VAL A 25 -1.13 -24.56 -3.85
C VAL A 25 -1.10 -23.58 -5.02
N ASN A 26 -2.25 -23.22 -5.56
CA ASN A 26 -2.39 -22.09 -6.48
C ASN A 26 -2.61 -20.81 -5.68
N TYR A 27 -1.82 -19.78 -5.98
CA TYR A 27 -1.88 -18.49 -5.30
C TYR A 27 -2.39 -17.40 -6.23
N ASP A 28 -3.51 -16.79 -5.87
CA ASP A 28 -4.03 -15.58 -6.51
C ASP A 28 -3.67 -14.36 -5.67
N ALA A 29 -2.79 -13.50 -6.20
CA ALA A 29 -2.39 -12.25 -5.58
C ALA A 29 -3.03 -11.06 -6.31
N LYS A 30 -3.75 -10.22 -5.57
CA LYS A 30 -4.41 -9.02 -6.07
C LYS A 30 -3.91 -7.80 -5.29
N LEU A 31 -3.21 -6.91 -5.98
CA LEU A 31 -2.73 -5.64 -5.47
C LEU A 31 -3.58 -4.51 -6.04
N LYS A 32 -4.22 -3.74 -5.16
CA LYS A 32 -4.91 -2.50 -5.50
C LYS A 32 -4.25 -1.36 -4.75
N LEU A 33 -3.63 -0.44 -5.47
CA LEU A 33 -3.14 0.82 -4.93
C LEU A 33 -4.09 1.92 -5.39
N PHE A 34 -4.64 2.65 -4.44
CA PHE A 34 -5.48 3.80 -4.74
C PHE A 34 -5.32 4.82 -3.63
N SER A 35 -4.95 6.05 -3.98
CA SER A 35 -4.89 7.14 -3.02
C SER A 35 -5.33 8.45 -3.63
N VAL A 36 -5.97 9.30 -2.83
CA VAL A 36 -6.33 10.67 -3.19
C VAL A 36 -5.89 11.56 -2.05
N GLY A 37 -5.14 12.62 -2.33
CA GLY A 37 -4.57 13.48 -1.29
C GLY A 37 -4.80 14.95 -1.54
N ALA A 38 -4.85 15.68 -0.44
CA ALA A 38 -4.79 17.14 -0.40
C ALA A 38 -3.47 17.54 0.29
N LEU A 39 -2.70 18.38 -0.38
CA LEU A 39 -1.35 18.74 -0.01
C LEU A 39 -1.19 20.26 0.00
N ALA A 40 -0.36 20.75 0.92
CA ALA A 40 0.14 22.11 0.94
C ALA A 40 1.66 22.09 0.80
N ASP A 41 2.17 22.91 -0.12
CA ASP A 41 3.60 23.07 -0.38
C ASP A 41 4.06 24.43 0.15
N PHE A 42 5.07 24.44 1.01
CA PHE A 42 5.71 25.64 1.52
C PHE A 42 7.11 25.79 0.89
N TYR A 43 7.42 26.98 0.39
CA TYR A 43 8.67 27.31 -0.30
C TYR A 43 9.55 28.22 0.58
N PRO A 44 10.33 27.66 1.54
CA PRO A 44 11.05 28.45 2.54
C PRO A 44 12.11 29.39 1.97
N LEU A 45 12.67 29.05 0.80
CA LEU A 45 13.76 29.78 0.16
C LEU A 45 13.30 30.54 -1.11
N ALA A 46 11.98 30.71 -1.29
CA ALA A 46 11.39 31.37 -2.46
C ALA A 46 11.90 30.84 -3.83
N GLY A 47 12.28 29.55 -3.87
CA GLY A 47 12.87 28.88 -5.04
C GLY A 47 12.13 27.60 -5.41
N LYS A 48 12.83 26.60 -5.98
CA LYS A 48 12.24 25.33 -6.42
C LYS A 48 12.04 24.29 -5.31
N PHE A 49 12.71 24.48 -4.18
CA PHE A 49 12.61 23.58 -3.04
C PHE A 49 11.31 23.83 -2.28
N ARG A 50 10.58 22.75 -1.98
CA ARG A 50 9.34 22.77 -1.19
C ARG A 50 9.38 21.76 -0.07
N ILE A 51 8.75 22.14 1.05
CA ILE A 51 8.32 21.23 2.10
C ILE A 51 6.83 21.00 1.88
N THR A 52 6.40 19.74 1.86
CA THR A 52 5.01 19.37 1.63
C THR A 52 4.43 18.71 2.86
N ALA A 53 3.21 19.11 3.24
CA ALA A 53 2.44 18.43 4.26
C ALA A 53 1.00 18.23 3.77
N GLY A 54 0.34 17.19 4.24
CA GLY A 54 -1.04 16.95 3.87
C GLY A 54 -1.57 15.62 4.37
N ALA A 55 -2.62 15.13 3.74
CA ALA A 55 -3.17 13.83 4.04
C ALA A 55 -3.78 13.18 2.80
N TYR A 56 -3.76 11.86 2.80
CA TYR A 56 -4.35 11.04 1.75
C TYR A 56 -5.49 10.20 2.30
N TYR A 57 -6.54 10.08 1.51
CA TYR A 57 -7.37 8.90 1.49
C TYR A 57 -6.54 7.71 0.98
N ASN A 58 -6.34 6.68 1.80
CA ASN A 58 -5.61 5.47 1.46
C ASN A 58 -6.58 4.29 1.24
N GLY A 59 -6.78 3.96 -0.03
CA GLY A 59 -7.55 2.83 -0.52
C GLY A 59 -6.70 1.62 -0.90
N ASN A 60 -5.43 1.58 -0.48
CA ASN A 60 -4.54 0.47 -0.78
C ASN A 60 -5.05 -0.82 -0.12
N ARG A 61 -4.95 -1.92 -0.86
CA ARG A 61 -5.34 -3.26 -0.44
C ARG A 61 -4.49 -4.30 -1.13
N LEU A 62 -4.06 -5.29 -0.35
CA LEU A 62 -3.49 -6.53 -0.84
C LEU A 62 -4.43 -7.69 -0.46
N THR A 63 -4.72 -8.56 -1.41
CA THR A 63 -5.44 -9.80 -1.18
C THR A 63 -4.62 -10.95 -1.75
N LEU A 64 -4.43 -12.00 -0.96
CA LEU A 64 -3.76 -13.22 -1.36
C LEU A 64 -4.68 -14.40 -1.05
N THR A 65 -5.03 -15.19 -2.06
CA THR A 65 -5.84 -16.39 -1.89
C THR A 65 -5.01 -17.61 -2.29
N GLY A 66 -4.83 -18.55 -1.36
CA GLY A 66 -4.24 -19.85 -1.61
C GLY A 66 -5.33 -20.90 -1.76
N VAL A 67 -5.31 -21.64 -2.88
CA VAL A 67 -6.20 -22.76 -3.16
C VAL A 67 -5.36 -24.03 -3.24
N PRO A 68 -5.54 -25.00 -2.33
CA PRO A 68 -4.78 -26.25 -2.34
C PRO A 68 -5.00 -27.03 -3.64
N THR A 69 -3.93 -27.51 -4.25
CA THR A 69 -3.94 -28.38 -5.43
C THR A 69 -3.37 -29.77 -5.13
N ALA A 70 -2.54 -29.89 -4.09
CA ALA A 70 -2.09 -31.19 -3.59
C ALA A 70 -3.10 -31.79 -2.61
N ALA A 71 -3.01 -33.12 -2.42
CA ALA A 71 -3.84 -33.85 -1.46
C ALA A 71 -3.70 -33.34 -0.02
N SER A 72 -2.54 -32.76 0.34
CA SER A 72 -2.29 -32.15 1.63
C SER A 72 -1.32 -30.96 1.52
N TYR A 73 -1.36 -30.08 2.52
CA TYR A 73 -0.46 -28.95 2.66
C TYR A 73 -0.22 -28.63 4.14
N THR A 74 0.94 -28.06 4.43
CA THR A 74 1.32 -27.69 5.80
C THR A 74 1.00 -26.24 6.05
N PHE A 75 0.27 -25.98 7.14
CA PHE A 75 -0.08 -24.64 7.60
C PHE A 75 0.26 -24.53 9.08
N ASN A 76 1.07 -23.53 9.46
CA ASN A 76 1.58 -23.36 10.83
C ASN A 76 2.26 -24.63 11.43
N GLY A 77 2.89 -25.46 10.60
CA GLY A 77 3.53 -26.71 11.03
C GLY A 77 2.59 -27.93 11.12
N THR A 78 1.28 -27.74 10.96
CA THR A 78 0.28 -28.82 10.91
C THR A 78 -0.04 -29.18 9.47
N THR A 79 -0.05 -30.47 9.14
CA THR A 79 -0.45 -30.95 7.80
C THR A 79 -1.96 -31.17 7.76
N TYR A 80 -2.61 -30.50 6.83
CA TYR A 80 -4.04 -30.66 6.54
C TYR A 80 -4.24 -31.23 5.14
N THR A 81 -5.27 -32.05 4.95
CA THR A 81 -5.72 -32.39 3.59
C THR A 81 -6.40 -31.18 2.93
N ALA A 82 -6.45 -31.17 1.60
CA ALA A 82 -7.16 -30.11 0.86
C ALA A 82 -8.61 -29.93 1.31
N ALA A 83 -9.31 -31.05 1.60
CA ALA A 83 -10.68 -31.03 2.10
C ALA A 83 -10.78 -30.47 3.53
N GLN A 84 -9.77 -30.70 4.36
CA GLN A 84 -9.76 -30.28 5.75
C GLN A 84 -9.58 -28.77 5.91
N ALA A 85 -8.72 -28.17 5.10
CA ALA A 85 -8.31 -26.78 5.28
C ALA A 85 -8.84 -25.81 4.21
N GLY A 86 -9.31 -26.33 3.06
CA GLY A 86 -10.01 -25.53 2.05
C GLY A 86 -9.14 -24.41 1.46
N SER A 87 -9.75 -23.36 0.92
CA SER A 87 -9.01 -22.19 0.47
C SER A 87 -8.75 -21.24 1.63
N VAL A 88 -7.59 -20.59 1.61
CA VAL A 88 -7.20 -19.60 2.62
C VAL A 88 -7.04 -18.25 1.92
N THR A 89 -7.76 -17.24 2.40
CA THR A 89 -7.66 -15.87 1.91
C THR A 89 -7.13 -14.95 3.00
N GLY A 90 -5.98 -14.34 2.73
CA GLY A 90 -5.42 -13.24 3.51
C GLY A 90 -5.74 -11.89 2.87
N THR A 91 -6.16 -10.90 3.66
CA THR A 91 -6.23 -9.51 3.22
C THR A 91 -5.40 -8.60 4.10
N MET A 92 -4.88 -7.54 3.51
CA MET A 92 -4.22 -6.44 4.19
C MET A 92 -4.79 -5.12 3.69
N ASP A 93 -5.42 -4.38 4.61
CA ASP A 93 -5.97 -3.05 4.42
C ASP A 93 -5.20 -2.03 5.28
N PHE A 94 -5.30 -0.75 4.93
CA PHE A 94 -4.67 0.34 5.68
C PHE A 94 -5.70 1.34 6.21
N ASN A 95 -5.28 2.21 7.15
CA ASN A 95 -6.16 3.27 7.62
C ASN A 95 -6.52 4.21 6.47
N LYS A 96 -7.80 4.57 6.40
CA LYS A 96 -8.32 5.39 5.30
C LYS A 96 -7.73 6.79 5.28
N LEU A 97 -7.39 7.38 6.42
CA LEU A 97 -6.71 8.67 6.47
C LEU A 97 -5.23 8.43 6.80
N ALA A 98 -4.35 8.90 5.92
CA ALA A 98 -2.91 8.77 6.06
C ALA A 98 -2.24 10.15 5.96
N PRO A 99 -1.77 10.74 7.08
CA PRO A 99 -0.96 11.95 7.05
C PRO A 99 0.30 11.77 6.19
N TYR A 100 0.70 12.85 5.54
CA TYR A 100 1.84 12.91 4.65
C TYR A 100 2.77 14.05 5.02
N ALA A 101 4.07 13.78 4.97
CA ALA A 101 5.10 14.79 4.98
C ALA A 101 6.14 14.45 3.92
N GLY A 102 6.67 15.47 3.26
CA GLY A 102 7.67 15.28 2.22
C GLY A 102 8.43 16.56 1.89
N ILE A 103 9.40 16.39 1.01
CA ILE A 103 10.18 17.45 0.40
C ILE A 103 10.18 17.23 -1.11
N GLY A 104 10.32 18.31 -1.87
CA GLY A 104 10.37 18.22 -3.32
C GLY A 104 11.17 19.35 -3.93
N TRP A 105 11.56 19.12 -5.17
CA TRP A 105 12.18 20.11 -6.04
C TRP A 105 11.39 20.16 -7.33
N GLY A 106 10.96 21.35 -7.72
CA GLY A 106 10.29 21.52 -8.99
C GLY A 106 9.99 22.97 -9.32
N ASP A 107 9.74 23.22 -10.59
CA ASP A 107 9.41 24.53 -11.11
C ASP A 107 7.98 24.92 -10.70
N ALA A 108 7.86 25.64 -9.58
CA ALA A 108 6.62 26.30 -9.21
C ALA A 108 6.44 27.67 -9.89
N VAL A 109 7.55 28.29 -10.34
CA VAL A 109 7.59 29.68 -10.79
C VAL A 109 8.55 29.84 -11.98
N SER A 110 7.96 30.14 -13.14
CA SER A 110 8.52 30.78 -14.35
C SER A 110 10.00 30.54 -14.68
N SER A 111 10.30 29.51 -15.47
CA SER A 111 11.50 29.50 -16.31
C SER A 111 11.26 30.08 -17.71
N GLY A 112 10.05 30.61 -17.98
CA GLY A 112 9.58 30.96 -19.32
C GLY A 112 9.21 29.74 -20.17
N SER A 113 9.50 28.52 -19.71
CA SER A 113 9.06 27.27 -20.32
C SER A 113 7.67 26.89 -19.81
N PRO A 114 6.75 26.46 -20.70
CA PRO A 114 5.47 25.91 -20.30
C PRO A 114 5.61 24.51 -19.69
N ILE A 115 6.79 23.88 -19.77
CA ILE A 115 7.08 22.55 -19.20
C ILE A 115 8.00 22.69 -17.99
N GLY A 116 7.65 22.03 -16.89
CA GLY A 116 8.44 21.92 -15.66
C GLY A 116 8.70 20.47 -15.26
N PHE A 117 9.73 20.25 -14.45
CA PHE A 117 10.06 18.93 -13.88
C PHE A 117 9.91 18.97 -12.36
N ASN A 118 9.49 17.85 -11.78
CA ASN A 118 9.24 17.68 -10.36
C ASN A 118 9.86 16.39 -9.87
N ILE A 119 10.48 16.46 -8.69
CA ILE A 119 10.92 15.30 -7.91
C ILE A 119 10.39 15.50 -6.50
N ASP A 120 9.71 14.50 -5.95
CA ASP A 120 9.19 14.54 -4.59
C ASP A 120 9.59 13.26 -3.84
N PHE A 121 9.97 13.45 -2.58
CA PHE A 121 10.25 12.39 -1.62
C PHE A 121 9.41 12.64 -0.38
N GLY A 122 8.70 11.64 0.11
CA GLY A 122 7.93 11.79 1.32
C GLY A 122 7.60 10.47 1.98
N VAL A 123 6.81 10.58 3.03
CA VAL A 123 6.37 9.44 3.82
C VAL A 123 4.89 9.59 4.14
N LEU A 124 4.14 8.53 3.90
CA LEU A 124 2.77 8.37 4.32
C LEU A 124 2.73 7.60 5.64
N TYR A 125 2.15 8.21 6.68
CA TYR A 125 1.81 7.47 7.89
C TYR A 125 0.45 6.81 7.71
N GLN A 126 0.45 5.54 7.31
CA GLN A 126 -0.75 4.74 7.03
C GLN A 126 -1.25 3.95 8.23
N GLY A 127 -0.58 4.06 9.38
CA GLY A 127 -0.90 3.33 10.61
C GLY A 127 -0.64 1.84 10.51
N LYS A 128 -1.01 1.09 11.55
CA LYS A 128 -0.87 -0.37 11.55
C LYS A 128 -1.77 -0.98 10.46
N PRO A 129 -1.24 -1.85 9.59
CA PRO A 129 -2.07 -2.57 8.63
C PRO A 129 -3.11 -3.42 9.37
N LYS A 130 -4.31 -3.49 8.81
CA LYS A 130 -5.39 -4.35 9.27
C LYS A 130 -5.36 -5.62 8.44
N THR A 131 -5.09 -6.75 9.08
CA THR A 131 -5.07 -8.05 8.38
C THR A 131 -6.31 -8.86 8.69
N THR A 132 -6.76 -9.65 7.71
CA THR A 132 -7.73 -10.73 7.94
C THR A 132 -7.21 -11.99 7.30
N ILE A 133 -7.48 -13.14 7.92
CA ILE A 133 -7.22 -14.47 7.34
C ILE A 133 -8.49 -15.28 7.51
N THR A 134 -9.01 -15.80 6.41
CA THR A 134 -10.21 -16.64 6.38
C THR A 134 -9.88 -17.95 5.69
N ALA A 135 -10.19 -19.08 6.32
CA ALA A 135 -10.13 -20.40 5.71
C ALA A 135 -11.54 -20.92 5.47
N THR A 136 -11.77 -21.67 4.39
CA THR A 136 -13.07 -22.30 4.11
C THR A 136 -13.21 -23.69 4.70
N GLY A 137 -12.09 -24.34 5.08
CA GLY A 137 -12.12 -25.61 5.80
C GLY A 137 -12.64 -25.47 7.23
N ALA A 138 -13.13 -26.57 7.81
CA ALA A 138 -13.77 -26.58 9.13
C ALA A 138 -13.23 -27.68 10.07
N THR A 139 -11.97 -28.09 9.89
CA THR A 139 -11.36 -29.17 10.68
C THR A 139 -10.92 -28.69 12.07
N ALA A 140 -10.99 -29.57 13.06
CA ALA A 140 -10.46 -29.31 14.40
C ALA A 140 -8.98 -28.89 14.32
N GLY A 141 -8.60 -27.84 15.04
CA GLY A 141 -7.24 -27.27 15.03
C GLY A 141 -7.01 -26.17 14.00
N LEU A 142 -7.70 -26.19 12.85
CA LEU A 142 -7.47 -25.22 11.77
C LEU A 142 -7.75 -23.79 12.20
N ALA A 143 -8.82 -23.56 12.95
CA ALA A 143 -9.16 -22.22 13.45
C ALA A 143 -8.08 -21.66 14.38
N ALA A 144 -7.46 -22.51 15.21
CA ALA A 144 -6.37 -22.13 16.10
C ALA A 144 -5.10 -21.81 15.31
N ASP A 145 -4.77 -22.62 14.31
CA ASP A 145 -3.63 -22.36 13.42
C ASP A 145 -3.81 -21.09 12.59
N VAL A 146 -5.01 -20.83 12.08
CA VAL A 146 -5.35 -19.59 11.37
C VAL A 146 -5.21 -18.37 12.29
N ALA A 147 -5.65 -18.49 13.55
CA ALA A 147 -5.50 -17.43 14.54
C ALA A 147 -4.01 -17.19 14.89
N ALA A 148 -3.23 -18.25 15.04
CA ALA A 148 -1.79 -18.16 15.31
C ALA A 148 -1.05 -17.50 14.14
N GLU A 149 -1.33 -17.92 12.90
CA GLU A 149 -0.74 -17.32 11.70
C GLU A 149 -1.15 -15.86 11.53
N LYS A 150 -2.42 -15.54 11.83
CA LYS A 150 -2.87 -14.14 11.86
C LYS A 150 -2.11 -13.30 12.89
N ALA A 151 -1.91 -13.81 14.09
CA ALA A 151 -1.17 -13.11 15.13
C ALA A 151 0.29 -12.88 14.72
N ARG A 152 0.92 -13.88 14.09
CA ARG A 152 2.25 -13.77 13.49
C ARG A 152 2.27 -12.67 12.43
N LEU A 153 1.34 -12.71 11.48
CA LEU A 153 1.24 -11.72 10.40
C LEU A 153 1.04 -10.30 10.95
N ASP A 154 0.11 -10.10 11.91
CA ASP A 154 -0.11 -8.81 12.58
C ASP A 154 1.18 -8.29 13.26
N SER A 155 1.98 -9.21 13.80
CA SER A 155 3.27 -8.89 14.42
C SER A 155 4.37 -8.55 13.41
N GLU A 156 4.32 -9.11 12.20
CA GLU A 156 5.29 -8.79 11.17
C GLU A 156 4.93 -7.48 10.48
N VAL A 157 3.65 -7.22 10.27
CA VAL A 157 3.21 -6.08 9.46
C VAL A 157 3.10 -4.79 10.25
N LYS A 158 3.06 -4.86 11.60
CA LYS A 158 3.04 -3.68 12.48
C LYS A 158 4.25 -2.74 12.32
N LYS A 159 5.34 -3.17 11.65
CA LYS A 159 6.47 -2.31 11.31
C LYS A 159 6.22 -1.42 10.08
N TYR A 160 5.29 -1.79 9.20
CA TYR A 160 4.99 -1.07 7.95
C TYR A 160 3.95 0.05 8.13
N LYS A 161 4.07 0.82 9.22
CA LYS A 161 3.19 1.98 9.47
C LYS A 161 3.51 3.19 8.61
N PHE A 162 4.76 3.26 8.14
CA PHE A 162 5.28 4.30 7.29
C PHE A 162 5.49 3.72 5.90
N TYR A 163 4.96 4.42 4.89
CA TYR A 163 5.10 4.07 3.50
C TYR A 163 5.91 5.16 2.79
N PRO A 164 7.18 4.89 2.42
CA PRO A 164 7.98 5.87 1.70
C PRO A 164 7.44 6.06 0.29
N VAL A 165 7.46 7.30 -0.17
CA VAL A 165 7.00 7.71 -1.50
C VAL A 165 8.14 8.43 -2.18
N ALA A 166 8.45 8.03 -3.41
CA ALA A 166 9.32 8.75 -4.31
C ALA A 166 8.58 8.92 -5.64
N SER A 167 8.57 10.12 -6.18
CA SER A 167 7.93 10.39 -7.47
C SER A 167 8.76 11.37 -8.30
N VAL A 168 8.73 11.14 -9.60
CA VAL A 168 9.21 12.07 -10.62
C VAL A 168 8.03 12.44 -11.52
N GLY A 169 7.98 13.67 -11.98
CA GLY A 169 6.85 14.17 -12.77
C GLY A 169 7.20 15.32 -13.69
N ILE A 170 6.35 15.53 -14.68
CA ILE A 170 6.40 16.65 -15.62
C ILE A 170 5.15 17.49 -15.36
N SER A 171 5.30 18.81 -15.24
CA SER A 171 4.20 19.77 -15.12
C SER A 171 4.08 20.61 -16.38
N TYR A 172 2.87 21.06 -16.69
CA TYR A 172 2.60 22.02 -17.75
C TYR A 172 1.92 23.26 -17.15
N HIS A 173 2.41 24.44 -17.52
CA HIS A 173 1.93 25.74 -17.06
C HIS A 173 1.27 26.46 -18.25
N PHE A 174 0.02 26.91 -18.06
CA PHE A 174 -0.78 27.67 -19.04
C PHE A 174 -0.65 29.17 -18.82
#